data_AF-A0A354P321-F1
#
_entry.id   AF-A0A354P321-F1
#
_cell.length_a   1.000
_cell.length_b   1.000
_cell.length_c   1.000
_cell.angle_alpha   90.00
_cell.angle_beta   90.00
_cell.angle_gamma   90.00
#
_symmetry.space_group_name_H-M   'P 1'
#
loop_
_entity.id
_entity.type
_entity.pdbx_description
1 polymer ?
#
loop_
_entity_poly.entity_id
_entity_poly.type
_entity_poly.pdbx_seq_one_letter_code
_entity_poly.pdbx_strand_id
1 'polypeptide(L)' 'MQLSVIICTHNPREDYLRRTLDALQKQTLPRDQWELLLIDNASTEELSAHWDLTWHSQGRHIRENELGLTPARLR' A
#
# COMPACT_ATOMS: atom_id res chain seq x y z
N MET A 1 6.08 17.01 -2.46
CA MET A 1 5.99 15.59 -2.80
C MET A 1 7.14 15.25 -3.75
N GLN A 2 7.97 14.26 -3.42
CA GLN A 2 9.16 13.83 -4.18
C GLN A 2 9.08 12.38 -4.66
N LEU A 3 8.36 11.51 -3.94
CA LEU A 3 8.29 10.06 -4.21
C LEU A 3 6.86 9.55 -3.99
N SER A 4 6.42 8.63 -4.84
CA SER A 4 5.20 7.85 -4.63
C SER A 4 5.59 6.38 -4.50
N VAL A 5 5.27 5.76 -3.36
CA VAL A 5 5.48 4.33 -3.12
C VAL A 5 4.15 3.62 -3.37
N ILE A 6 4.10 2.82 -4.43
CA ILE A 6 2.90 2.08 -4.83
C ILE A 6 3.13 0.59 -4.59
N ILE A 7 2.32 -0.01 -3.71
CA ILE A 7 2.34 -1.44 -3.42
C ILE A 7 1.06 -2.05 -4.00
N CYS A 8 1.18 -2.78 -5.11
CA CYS A 8 0.07 -3.55 -5.65
C CYS A 8 0.13 -4.98 -5.10
N THR A 9 -0.92 -5.41 -4.40
CA THR A 9 -0.94 -6.75 -3.79
C THR A 9 -2.32 -7.39 -3.84
N HIS A 10 -2.34 -8.72 -3.89
CA HIS A 10 -3.54 -9.55 -3.91
C HIS A 10 -3.34 -10.65 -2.87
N ASN A 11 -4.21 -10.72 -1.86
CA ASN A 11 -4.14 -11.70 -0.77
C ASN A 11 -2.71 -11.82 -0.18
N PRO A 12 -2.13 -10.70 0.30
CA PRO A 12 -0.75 -10.68 0.75
C PRO A 12 -0.52 -11.67 1.88
N ARG A 13 0.64 -12.33 1.85
CA ARG A 13 1.18 -12.96 3.04
C ARG A 13 1.43 -11.92 4.13
N GLU A 14 0.79 -12.10 5.27
CA GLU A 14 0.79 -11.12 6.36
C GLU A 14 2.21 -10.79 6.84
N ASP A 15 3.07 -11.81 7.00
CA ASP A 15 4.45 -11.64 7.46
C ASP A 15 5.28 -10.77 6.50
N TYR A 16 4.97 -10.78 5.21
CA TYR A 16 5.72 -10.04 4.20
C TYR A 16 5.25 -8.60 4.09
N LEU A 17 3.92 -8.39 4.07
CA LEU A 17 3.37 -7.04 3.99
C LEU A 17 3.67 -6.25 5.27
N ARG A 18 3.56 -6.87 6.45
CA ARG A 18 3.93 -6.26 7.73
C ARG A 18 5.38 -5.81 7.74
N ARG A 19 6.32 -6.69 7.38
CA ARG A 19 7.76 -6.35 7.28
C ARG A 19 8.02 -5.20 6.30
N THR A 20 7.29 -5.14 5.20
CA THR A 20 7.41 -4.07 4.19
C THR A 20 6.95 -2.73 4.77
N LEU A 21 5.75 -2.69 5.39
CA LEU A 21 5.22 -1.48 6.02
C LEU A 21 6.09 -1.00 7.19
N ASP A 22 6.60 -1.93 8.01
CA ASP A 22 7.52 -1.63 9.11
C ASP A 22 8.84 -1.01 8.61
N ALA A 23 9.34 -1.46 7.46
CA ALA A 23 10.53 -0.89 6.84
C ALA A 23 10.24 0.51 6.26
N LEU A 24 9.06 0.71 5.66
CA LEU A 24 8.63 2.02 5.15
C LEU A 24 8.46 3.06 6.27
N GLN A 25 7.96 2.64 7.43
CA GLN A 25 7.83 3.51 8.61
C GLN A 25 9.18 4.07 9.12
N LYS A 26 10.27 3.34 8.86
CA LYS A 26 11.66 3.64 9.29
C LYS A 26 12.47 4.42 8.27
N GLN A 27 11.88 4.80 7.13
CA GLN A 27 12.60 5.58 6.11
C GLN A 27 13.00 6.95 6.64
N THR A 28 14.14 7.45 6.17
CA THR A 28 14.72 8.73 6.59
C THR A 28 14.16 9.94 5.83
N LEU A 29 13.49 9.71 4.68
CA LEU A 29 12.80 10.77 3.95
C LEU A 29 11.55 11.21 4.74
N PRO A 30 11.36 12.51 5.03
CA PRO A 30 10.19 13.00 5.76
C PRO A 30 8.87 12.57 5.10
N ARG A 31 7.90 12.14 5.90
CA ARG A 31 6.62 11.54 5.43
C ARG A 31 5.74 12.49 4.62
N ASP A 32 5.90 13.80 4.80
CA ASP A 32 5.22 14.83 4.01
C ASP A 32 5.84 15.01 2.61
N GLN A 33 6.98 14.38 2.35
CA GLN A 33 7.68 14.41 1.06
C GLN A 33 7.42 13.19 0.19
N TRP A 34 6.61 12.23 0.64
CA TRP A 34 6.20 11.10 -0.17
C TRP A 34 4.75 10.68 0.11
N GLU A 35 4.21 9.79 -0.69
CA GLU A 35 2.90 9.16 -0.46
C GLU A 35 3.02 7.64 -0.52
N LEU A 36 2.10 6.96 0.17
CA LEU A 36 2.00 5.51 0.17
C LEU A 36 0.63 5.09 -0.35
N LEU A 37 0.62 4.40 -1.48
CA LEU A 37 -0.59 3.80 -2.05
C LEU A 37 -0.51 2.28 -1.88
N LEU A 38 -1.40 1.72 -1.06
CA LEU A 38 -1.60 0.27 -0.97
C LEU A 38 -2.78 -0.10 -1.87
N ILE A 39 -2.46 -0.61 -3.06
CA ILE A 39 -3.45 -1.06 -4.04
C ILE A 39 -3.82 -2.50 -3.71
N ASP A 40 -5.06 -2.68 -3.27
CA ASP A 40 -5.71 -3.97 -3.10
C ASP A 40 -6.23 -4.46 -4.46
N ASN A 41 -5.52 -5.41 -5.04
CA ASN A 41 -5.80 -5.99 -6.34
C ASN A 41 -6.76 -7.18 -6.22
N ALA A 42 -8.01 -6.90 -5.92
CA ALA A 42 -9.09 -7.87 -5.78
C ALA A 42 -8.83 -8.97 -4.71
N SER A 43 -8.24 -8.62 -3.56
CA SER A 43 -8.10 -9.57 -2.43
C SER A 43 -9.47 -10.05 -1.94
N THR A 44 -9.50 -11.26 -1.37
CA THR A 44 -10.72 -11.86 -0.81
C THR A 44 -11.21 -11.06 0.40
N GLU A 45 -10.28 -10.65 1.26
CA GLU A 45 -10.53 -9.71 2.35
C GLU A 45 -9.99 -8.33 1.94
N GLU A 46 -10.75 -7.26 2.20
CA GLU A 46 -10.32 -5.91 1.86
C GLU A 46 -9.12 -5.49 2.71
N LEU A 47 -8.06 -4.99 2.08
CA LEU A 47 -6.85 -4.62 2.83
C LEU A 47 -7.10 -3.48 3.83
N SER A 48 -8.01 -2.56 3.52
CA SER A 48 -8.39 -1.45 4.40
C SER A 48 -8.98 -1.88 5.74
N ALA A 49 -9.48 -3.11 5.84
CA ALA A 49 -10.01 -3.65 7.09
C ALA A 49 -8.91 -4.18 8.03
N HIS A 50 -7.74 -4.55 7.50
CA HIS A 50 -6.70 -5.28 8.23
C HIS A 50 -5.36 -4.53 8.34
N TRP A 51 -5.11 -3.56 7.46
CA TRP A 51 -3.84 -2.84 7.39
C TRP A 51 -4.02 -1.38 7.77
N ASP A 52 -3.27 -0.94 8.79
CA ASP A 52 -3.27 0.45 9.22
C ASP A 52 -2.22 1.27 8.45
N LEU A 53 -2.68 2.37 7.85
CA LEU A 53 -1.84 3.36 7.17
C LEU A 53 -1.90 4.75 7.83
N THR A 54 -2.58 4.90 8.97
CA THR A 54 -2.76 6.20 9.66
C THR A 54 -1.45 6.81 10.16
N TRP A 55 -0.39 6.00 10.28
CA TRP A 55 0.97 6.47 10.58
C TRP A 55 1.59 7.32 9.45
N HIS A 56 1.03 7.28 8.24
CA HIS A 56 1.46 8.06 7.08
C HIS A 56 0.38 9.07 6.69
N SER A 57 0.66 10.37 6.79
CA SER A 57 -0.33 11.42 6.52
C SER A 57 -0.87 11.42 5.08
N GLN A 58 -0.09 10.91 4.13
CA GLN A 58 -0.46 10.69 2.73
C GLN A 58 -0.59 9.20 2.37
N GLY A 59 -0.94 8.35 3.35
CA GLY A 59 -1.17 6.92 3.16
C GLY A 59 -2.61 6.63 2.73
N ARG A 60 -2.81 5.82 1.68
CA ARG A 60 -4.14 5.50 1.14
C ARG A 60 -4.26 4.03 0.74
N HIS A 61 -5.41 3.45 1.04
CA HIS A 61 -5.85 2.19 0.45
C HIS A 61 -6.64 2.49 -0.83
N ILE A 62 -6.38 1.73 -1.89
CA ILE A 62 -7.14 1.83 -3.14
C ILE A 62 -7.53 0.42 -3.56
N ARG A 63 -8.83 0.18 -3.73
CA ARG A 63 -9.35 -1.08 -4.25
C ARG A 63 -9.35 -1.05 -5.78
N GLU A 64 -8.73 -2.06 -6.37
CA GLU A 64 -8.87 -2.46 -7.77
C GLU A 64 -9.65 -3.76 -7.82
N ASN A 65 -10.74 -3.79 -8.58
CA ASN A 65 -11.65 -4.93 -8.66
C ASN A 65 -11.29 -5.88 -9.82
N GLU A 66 -10.56 -5.40 -10.82
CA GLU A 66 -10.03 -6.22 -11.90
C GLU A 66 -8.67 -6.82 -11.50
N LEU A 67 -8.66 -8.13 -11.25
CA LEU A 67 -7.43 -8.84 -10.90
C LEU A 67 -6.42 -8.78 -12.05
N GLY A 68 -5.27 -8.16 -11.80
CA GLY A 68 -4.15 -8.20 -12.73
C GLY A 68 -3.03 -7.22 -12.39
N LEU A 69 -1.82 -7.47 -12.91
CA LEU A 69 -0.67 -6.58 -12.67
C LEU A 69 -0.85 -5.22 -13.34
N THR A 70 -1.38 -5.21 -14.56
CA THR A 70 -1.64 -3.98 -15.32
C THR A 70 -2.74 -3.12 -14.69
N PRO A 71 -3.96 -3.62 -14.43
CA PRO A 71 -5.01 -2.82 -13.81
C PRO A 71 -4.55 -2.27 -12.45
N ALA A 72 -3.90 -3.09 -11.62
CA ALA A 72 -3.41 -2.62 -10.31
C ALA A 72 -2.33 -1.54 -10.38
N ARG A 73 -1.55 -1.45 -11.47
CA ARG A 73 -0.53 -0.39 -11.66
C ARG A 73 -1.07 0.87 -12.32
N LEU A 74 -2.20 0.76 -13.02
CA LEU A 74 -2.87 1.89 -13.69
C LEU A 74 -3.91 2.58 -12.79
N ARG A 75 -4.21 1.99 -11.64
CA ARG A 75 -5.18 2.47 -10.67
C ARG A 75 -4.61 3.56 -9.76
#